data_AF-A0A2A9NDC0-F1
#
_entry.id   AF-A0A2A9NDC0-F1
#
_cell.length_a   1.000
_cell.length_b   1.000
_cell.length_c   1.000
_cell.angle_alpha   90.00
_cell.angle_beta   90.00
_cell.angle_gamma   90.00
#
_symmetry.space_group_name_H-M   'P 1'
#
loop_
_entity.id
_entity.type
_entity.pdbx_description
1 polymer ?
#
loop_
_entity_poly.entity_id
_entity_poly.type
_entity_poly.pdbx_seq_one_letter_code
_entity_poly.pdbx_strand_id
1 'polypeptide(L)'
;MSGSVVHVGQLFFTDTWTNVITGNSFYGYNQNTHTRVLNAQDPNYKQATRNGYNAIIDVESIEDDWPTGVIGAITIPVDTTRTISV
;
A
#
# COMPACT_ATOMS: atom_id res chain seq x y z
N MET A 1 17.55 -16.72 20.35
CA MET A 1 16.23 -16.09 20.55
C MET A 1 15.40 -16.40 19.32
N SER A 2 14.31 -17.17 19.44
CA SER A 2 13.37 -17.38 18.33
C SER A 2 12.29 -16.31 18.40
N GLY A 3 12.24 -15.40 17.44
CA GLY A 3 11.10 -14.48 17.29
C GLY A 3 9.90 -15.22 16.70
N SER A 4 8.68 -14.88 17.12
CA SER A 4 7.44 -15.31 16.48
C SER A 4 6.96 -14.22 15.51
N VAL A 5 6.40 -14.63 14.37
CA VAL A 5 5.73 -13.72 13.45
C VAL A 5 4.32 -13.46 13.98
N VAL A 6 4.02 -12.20 14.31
CA VAL A 6 2.73 -11.81 14.92
C VAL A 6 1.75 -11.21 13.90
N HIS A 7 2.26 -10.67 12.79
CA HIS A 7 1.45 -10.05 11.74
C HIS A 7 2.13 -10.14 10.37
N VAL A 8 1.35 -10.49 9.34
CA VAL A 8 1.72 -10.41 7.93
C VAL A 8 0.55 -9.73 7.22
N GLY A 9 0.85 -8.76 6.37
CA GLY A 9 -0.17 -7.98 5.68
C GLY A 9 0.34 -7.43 4.34
N GLN A 10 -0.53 -6.72 3.66
CA GLN A 10 -0.23 -6.02 2.41
C GLN A 10 -0.63 -4.56 2.57
N LEU A 11 0.16 -3.67 1.99
CA LEU A 11 -0.09 -2.25 1.98
C LEU A 11 -0.65 -1.84 0.62
N PHE A 12 -1.58 -0.90 0.61
CA PHE A 12 -2.24 -0.40 -0.59
C PHE A 12 -2.09 1.11 -0.69
N PHE A 13 -2.20 1.62 -1.92
CA PHE A 13 -2.24 3.04 -2.23
C PHE A 13 -3.63 3.43 -2.70
N THR A 14 -4.01 4.69 -2.59
CA THR A 14 -5.25 5.17 -3.21
C THR A 14 -5.17 5.09 -4.74
N ASP A 15 -6.31 4.89 -5.40
CA ASP A 15 -6.36 4.90 -6.88
C ASP A 15 -5.92 6.26 -7.44
N THR A 16 -6.10 7.35 -6.69
CA THR A 16 -5.59 8.69 -7.06
C THR A 16 -4.07 8.70 -7.14
N TRP A 17 -3.37 8.16 -6.14
CA TRP A 17 -1.90 8.12 -6.17
C TRP A 17 -1.37 7.22 -7.28
N THR A 18 -2.01 6.06 -7.50
CA THR A 18 -1.60 5.19 -8.61
C THR A 18 -1.90 5.81 -9.98
N ASN A 19 -2.96 6.62 -10.13
CA ASN A 19 -3.19 7.42 -11.34
C ASN A 19 -2.06 8.42 -11.60
N VAL A 20 -1.66 9.19 -10.59
CA VAL A 20 -0.56 10.18 -10.71
C VAL A 20 0.73 9.50 -11.17
N ILE A 21 1.09 8.38 -10.54
CA ILE A 21 2.30 7.62 -10.87
C ILE A 21 2.25 7.06 -12.30
N THR A 22 1.13 6.45 -12.69
CA THR A 22 1.00 5.86 -14.03
C THR A 22 0.86 6.89 -15.15
N GLY A 23 0.43 8.11 -14.85
CA GLY A 23 0.35 9.21 -15.81
C GLY A 23 1.69 9.93 -16.03
N ASN A 24 2.63 9.79 -15.10
CA ASN A 24 3.94 10.45 -15.17
C ASN A 24 4.97 9.60 -15.91
N SER A 25 5.62 10.17 -16.93
CA SER A 25 6.65 9.50 -17.72
C SER A 25 7.99 9.34 -17.00
N PHE A 26 8.24 10.12 -15.94
CA PHE A 26 9.51 10.17 -15.23
C PHE A 26 9.92 8.81 -14.64
N TYR A 27 8.97 8.04 -14.12
CA TYR A 27 9.22 6.73 -13.49
C TYR A 27 8.93 5.53 -14.41
N GLY A 28 8.51 5.77 -15.66
CA GLY A 28 8.31 4.72 -16.67
C GLY A 28 7.11 3.79 -16.46
N TYR A 29 6.30 3.97 -15.40
CA TYR A 29 5.10 3.14 -15.16
C TYR A 29 4.05 3.28 -16.28
N ASN A 30 4.05 4.40 -17.00
CA ASN A 30 3.21 4.64 -18.17
C ASN A 30 3.53 3.72 -19.36
N GLN A 31 4.66 3.00 -19.35
CA GLN A 31 5.06 2.04 -20.38
C GLN A 31 4.50 0.63 -20.13
N ASN A 32 3.90 0.38 -18.95
CA ASN A 32 3.33 -0.92 -18.65
C ASN A 32 2.04 -1.15 -19.46
N THR A 33 2.01 -2.24 -20.22
CA THR A 33 0.88 -2.59 -21.10
C THR A 33 -0.18 -3.47 -20.43
N HIS A 34 0.04 -3.91 -19.20
CA HIS A 34 -0.92 -4.74 -18.48
C HIS A 34 -2.09 -3.90 -17.95
N THR A 35 -3.27 -4.50 -17.90
CA THR A 35 -4.44 -3.88 -17.29
C THR A 35 -4.24 -3.75 -15.78
N ARG A 36 -4.36 -2.52 -15.27
CA ARG A 36 -4.32 -2.26 -13.82
C ARG A 36 -5.59 -2.80 -13.15
N VAL A 37 -5.41 -3.50 -12.03
CA VAL A 37 -6.49 -3.90 -11.13
C VAL A 37 -6.68 -2.78 -10.10
N LEU A 38 -7.91 -2.28 -9.96
CA LEU A 38 -8.24 -1.27 -8.95
C LEU A 38 -8.42 -1.92 -7.58
N ASN A 39 -8.21 -1.16 -6.49
CA ASN A 39 -8.40 -1.68 -5.13
C ASN A 39 -9.79 -2.31 -4.93
N ALA A 40 -10.84 -1.71 -5.48
CA ALA A 40 -12.21 -2.23 -5.38
C ALA A 40 -12.40 -3.61 -6.04
N GLN A 41 -11.52 -3.96 -6.98
CA GLN A 41 -11.53 -5.21 -7.74
C GLN A 41 -10.55 -6.24 -7.17
N ASP A 42 -9.62 -5.83 -6.31
CA ASP A 42 -8.62 -6.70 -5.70
C ASP A 42 -9.21 -7.47 -4.49
N PRO A 43 -9.24 -8.82 -4.52
CA PRO A 43 -9.72 -9.62 -3.40
C PRO A 43 -8.84 -9.52 -2.15
N ASN A 44 -7.53 -9.26 -2.30
CA ASN A 44 -6.62 -9.08 -1.19
C ASN A 44 -6.84 -7.74 -0.49
N TYR A 45 -7.14 -6.67 -1.24
CA TYR A 45 -7.54 -5.39 -0.64
C TYR A 45 -8.78 -5.56 0.24
N LYS A 46 -9.81 -6.25 -0.28
CA LYS A 46 -11.01 -6.59 0.49
C LYS A 46 -10.73 -7.46 1.71
N GLN A 47 -9.65 -8.23 1.73
CA GLN A 47 -9.27 -9.01 2.91
C GLN A 47 -8.50 -8.14 3.91
N ALA A 48 -7.57 -7.33 3.43
CA ALA A 48 -6.70 -6.47 4.23
C ALA A 48 -7.48 -5.35 4.95
N THR A 49 -8.59 -4.87 4.39
CA THR A 49 -9.43 -3.83 5.00
C THR A 49 -10.69 -4.36 5.71
N ARG A 50 -10.72 -5.64 6.08
CA ARG A 50 -11.84 -6.22 6.84
C ARG A 50 -11.85 -5.75 8.29
N ASN A 51 -12.98 -5.95 8.96
CA ASN A 51 -13.12 -5.76 10.41
C ASN A 51 -12.73 -4.35 10.90
N GLY A 52 -12.91 -3.33 10.05
CA GLY A 52 -12.60 -1.93 10.38
C GLY A 52 -11.11 -1.56 10.23
N TYR A 53 -10.25 -2.46 9.76
CA TYR A 53 -8.87 -2.13 9.45
C TYR A 53 -8.75 -1.33 8.15
N ASN A 54 -7.77 -0.43 8.10
CA ASN A 54 -7.41 0.30 6.89
C ASN A 54 -5.95 -0.03 6.53
N ALA A 55 -5.76 -0.63 5.36
CA ALA A 55 -4.45 -1.01 4.82
C ALA A 55 -3.92 0.00 3.79
N ILE A 56 -4.60 1.14 3.62
CA ILE A 56 -4.15 2.24 2.77
C ILE A 56 -3.08 3.05 3.50
N ILE A 57 -1.93 3.25 2.85
CA ILE A 57 -0.89 4.17 3.30
C ILE A 57 -1.35 5.60 3.01
N ASP A 58 -1.23 6.49 3.99
CA ASP A 58 -1.37 7.92 3.79
C ASP A 58 -0.08 8.48 3.19
N VAL A 59 -0.18 9.23 2.10
CA VAL A 59 0.99 9.62 1.30
C VAL A 59 0.99 11.12 1.09
N GLU A 60 2.09 11.74 1.49
CA GLU A 60 2.36 13.17 1.37
C GLU A 60 3.59 13.42 0.48
N SER A 61 3.52 14.46 -0.35
CA SER A 61 4.66 14.93 -1.14
C SER A 61 5.68 15.61 -0.24
N ILE A 62 6.98 15.33 -0.45
CA ILE A 62 8.06 15.91 0.37
C ILE A 62 8.26 17.42 0.07
N GLU A 63 7.83 17.89 -1.11
CA GLU A 63 7.92 19.29 -1.59
C GLU A 63 6.72 19.63 -2.52
N ASP A 64 6.67 20.87 -3.05
CA ASP A 64 5.67 21.33 -4.04
C ASP A 64 5.83 20.64 -5.41
N ASP A 65 7.02 20.09 -5.72
CA ASP A 65 7.30 19.39 -6.97
C ASP A 65 7.63 17.90 -6.75
N TRP A 66 6.88 17.05 -7.44
CA TRP A 66 6.89 15.60 -7.28
C TRP A 66 7.84 14.86 -8.24
N PRO A 67 9.17 15.04 -8.10
CA PRO A 67 10.06 13.91 -8.33
C PRO A 67 11.02 13.63 -7.16
N THR A 68 11.13 14.52 -6.17
CA THR A 68 12.08 14.39 -5.05
C THR A 68 11.73 13.20 -4.15
N GLY A 69 10.44 12.88 -4.01
CA GLY A 69 9.94 11.68 -3.34
C GLY A 69 8.64 11.89 -2.58
N VAL A 70 8.17 10.82 -1.94
CA VAL A 70 7.01 10.82 -1.03
C VAL A 70 7.35 10.26 0.32
N ILE A 71 6.62 10.74 1.33
CA ILE A 71 6.54 10.13 2.64
C ILE A 71 5.21 9.39 2.73
N GLY A 72 5.30 8.13 3.14
CA GLY A 72 4.14 7.29 3.43
C GLY A 72 4.05 7.01 4.93
N ALA A 73 2.87 7.22 5.53
CA ALA A 73 2.58 6.90 6.91
C ALA A 73 1.40 5.91 7.01
N ILE A 74 1.51 4.94 7.91
CA ILE A 74 0.42 4.02 8.23
C ILE A 74 0.49 3.63 9.71
N THR A 75 -0.67 3.47 10.34
CA THR A 75 -0.78 2.94 11.70
C THR A 75 -1.39 1.55 11.65
N ILE A 76 -0.64 0.55 12.12
CA ILE A 76 -1.07 -0.86 12.10
C ILE A 76 -1.19 -1.36 13.54
N PRO A 77 -2.41 -1.68 14.02
CA PRO A 77 -2.57 -2.36 15.29
C PRO A 77 -2.11 -3.82 15.16
N VAL A 78 -1.26 -4.27 16.08
CA VAL A 78 -0.70 -5.62 16.10
C VAL A 78 -1.01 -6.29 17.44
N ASP A 79 -1.54 -7.51 17.38
CA ASP A 79 -1.69 -8.38 18.54
C ASP A 79 -0.39 -9.16 18.76
N THR A 80 0.36 -8.77 19.79
CA THR A 80 1.66 -9.35 20.13
C THR A 80 1.57 -10.74 20.77
N THR A 81 0.37 -11.20 21.12
CA THR A 81 0.13 -12.54 21.67
C THR A 81 -0.15 -13.57 20.57
N ARG A 82 -0.46 -13.13 19.35
CA ARG A 82 -0.72 -14.01 18.20
C ARG A 82 0.58 -14.58 17.65
N THR A 83 0.54 -15.82 17.16
CA THR A 83 1.61 -16.40 16.34
C THR A 83 1.05 -16.87 15.00
N ILE A 84 1.73 -16.52 13.92
CA ILE A 84 1.40 -16.90 12.54
C ILE A 84 2.49 -17.85 12.05
N SER A 85 2.07 -18.99 11.49
CA SER A 85 2.93 -19.80 10.63
C SER A 85 2.86 -19.22 9.23
N VAL A 86 4.01 -18.76 8.70
CA VAL A 86 4.13 -18.20 7.35
C VAL A 86 4.36 -19.34 6.35
#